data_AF-F0GB84-F1
#
_entry.id   AF-F0GB84-F1
#
_cell.length_a   1.000
_cell.length_b   1.000
_cell.length_c   1.000
_cell.angle_alpha   90.00
_cell.angle_beta   90.00
_cell.angle_gamma   90.00
#
_symmetry.space_group_name_H-M   'P 1'
#
loop_
_entity.id
_entity.type
_entity.pdbx_description
1 polymer ?
#
loop_
_entity_poly.entity_id
_entity_poly.type
_entity_poly.pdbx_seq_one_letter_code
_entity_poly.pdbx_strand_id
1 'polypeptide(L)'
;DEQVFGAKLSPYIATGGRPIVTAWTALMSMRPGQPLMWCDAGQLTVERTAGTTALAVDCLAPRDARRLAIVGAGAVGLAHLRH
;
A
#
# COMPACT_ATOMS: atom_id res chain seq x y z
N ASP A 1 -6.92 -12.54 16.41
CA ASP A 1 -6.73 -11.10 16.26
C ASP A 1 -5.41 -10.66 16.85
N GLU A 2 -4.60 -9.95 16.06
CA GLU A 2 -3.24 -9.53 16.44
C GLU A 2 -3.20 -8.45 17.55
N GLN A 3 -4.34 -7.84 17.91
CA GLN A 3 -4.46 -6.82 18.96
C GLN A 3 -3.49 -5.65 18.76
N VAL A 4 -3.51 -5.09 17.55
CA VAL A 4 -2.74 -3.91 17.16
C VAL A 4 -3.67 -2.80 16.69
N PHE A 5 -3.26 -1.57 16.92
CA PHE A 5 -3.86 -0.36 16.37
C PHE A 5 -2.78 0.40 15.63
N GLY A 6 -3.11 1.00 14.50
CA GLY A 6 -2.13 1.76 13.75
C GLY A 6 -2.76 2.85 12.90
N ALA A 7 -1.93 3.82 12.55
CA ALA A 7 -2.29 4.90 11.66
C ALA A 7 -1.17 5.12 10.65
N LYS A 8 -1.56 5.51 9.43
CA LYS A 8 -0.63 5.98 8.41
C LYS A 8 -0.77 7.49 8.27
N LEU A 9 0.33 8.19 8.44
CA LEU A 9 0.47 9.61 8.14
C LEU A 9 1.08 9.73 6.75
N SER A 10 0.35 10.30 5.78
CA SER A 10 0.89 10.47 4.42
C SER A 10 0.66 11.89 3.90
N PRO A 11 1.52 12.85 4.31
CA PRO A 11 1.46 14.21 3.82
C PRO A 11 1.65 14.28 2.31
N TYR A 12 0.80 15.09 1.67
CA TYR A 12 1.02 15.59 0.32
C TYR A 12 1.41 17.05 0.42
N ILE A 13 2.66 17.36 0.08
CA ILE A 13 3.18 18.73 0.16
C ILE A 13 3.25 19.26 -1.27
N ALA A 14 2.36 20.20 -1.58
CA ALA A 14 2.36 20.89 -2.86
C ALA A 14 3.62 21.75 -2.96
N THR A 15 4.27 21.70 -4.13
CA THR A 15 5.42 22.53 -4.48
C THR A 15 5.15 23.20 -5.82
N GLY A 16 5.98 24.16 -6.23
CA GLY A 16 5.91 24.72 -7.59
C GLY A 16 6.31 23.73 -8.70
N GLY A 17 6.78 22.53 -8.33
CA GLY A 17 7.17 21.46 -9.25
C GLY A 17 6.52 20.13 -8.87
N ARG A 18 7.32 19.06 -8.75
CA ARG A 18 6.79 17.77 -8.31
C ARG A 18 6.40 17.84 -6.84
N PRO A 19 5.19 17.38 -6.47
CA PRO A 19 4.79 17.33 -5.07
C PRO A 19 5.68 16.35 -4.30
N ILE A 20 5.90 16.65 -3.02
CA ILE A 20 6.60 15.75 -2.12
C ILE A 20 5.54 14.89 -1.43
N VAL A 21 5.63 13.58 -1.62
CA VAL A 21 4.75 12.60 -0.99
C VAL A 21 5.60 11.74 -0.06
N THR A 22 5.24 11.72 1.21
CA THR A 22 5.86 10.85 2.22
C THR A 22 4.79 9.99 2.86
N ALA A 23 5.21 8.89 3.49
CA ALA A 23 4.29 8.05 4.26
C ALA A 23 5.02 7.47 5.45
N TRP A 24 4.39 7.54 6.62
CA TRP A 24 4.89 6.97 7.87
C TRP A 24 3.78 6.14 8.50
N THR A 25 4.10 4.93 8.92
CA THR A 25 3.17 4.07 9.65
C THR A 25 3.62 3.99 11.09
N ALA A 26 2.68 4.23 12.00
CA ALA A 26 2.84 3.97 13.42
C ALA A 26 1.93 2.80 13.80
N LEU A 27 2.47 1.85 14.55
CA LEU A 27 1.76 0.68 15.06
C LEU A 27 1.90 0.62 16.58
N MET A 28 0.83 0.29 17.27
CA MET A 28 0.69 0.29 18.72
C MET A 28 0.06 -1.01 19.17
N SER A 29 0.50 -1.53 20.30
CA SER A 29 -0.17 -2.67 20.90
C SER A 29 -1.45 -2.22 21.62
N MET A 30 -2.55 -2.91 21.39
CA MET A 30 -3.81 -2.66 22.08
C MET A 30 -3.86 -3.28 23.49
N ARG A 31 -2.80 -4.01 23.90
CA ARG A 31 -2.70 -4.58 25.26
C ARG A 31 -2.02 -3.60 26.25
N PRO A 32 -0.71 -3.35 26.18
CA PRO A 32 -0.03 -2.36 27.03
C PRO A 32 -0.11 -0.92 26.50
N GLY A 33 -0.62 -0.68 25.28
CA GLY A 33 -0.71 0.66 24.68
C GLY A 33 0.60 1.19 24.06
N GLN A 34 1.71 0.45 24.16
CA GLN A 34 3.03 0.93 23.74
C GLN A 34 3.24 0.89 22.21
N PRO A 35 4.08 1.78 21.66
CA PRO A 35 4.45 1.74 20.25
C PRO A 35 5.24 0.46 19.94
N LEU A 36 4.90 -0.18 18.82
CA LEU A 36 5.56 -1.36 18.28
C LEU A 36 6.47 -0.99 17.10
N MET A 37 6.06 -0.01 16.30
CA MET A 37 6.78 0.38 15.09
C MET A 37 6.50 1.83 14.73
N TRP A 38 7.53 2.52 14.24
CA TRP A 38 7.42 3.74 13.48
C TRP A 38 8.36 3.63 12.28
N CYS A 39 7.84 3.57 11.06
CA CYS A 39 8.67 3.36 9.88
C CYS A 39 8.17 4.15 8.67
N ASP A 40 9.07 4.39 7.71
CA ASP A 40 8.66 4.79 6.37
C ASP A 40 7.70 3.74 5.80
N ALA A 41 6.65 4.21 5.15
CA ALA A 41 5.56 3.39 4.64
C ALA A 41 5.37 3.55 3.12
N GLY A 42 6.39 4.05 2.41
CA GLY A 42 6.37 4.16 0.95
C GLY A 42 6.21 2.78 0.32
N GLN A 43 7.09 1.84 0.66
CA GLN A 43 7.01 0.46 0.17
C GLN A 43 5.74 -0.26 0.64
N LEU A 44 5.38 -0.12 1.92
CA LEU A 44 4.13 -0.69 2.44
C LEU A 44 2.90 -0.18 1.66
N THR A 45 2.90 1.08 1.23
CA THR A 45 1.81 1.65 0.43
C THR A 45 1.77 1.02 -0.97
N VAL A 46 2.92 0.83 -1.63
CA VAL A 46 2.99 0.19 -2.95
C VAL A 46 2.48 -1.26 -2.88
N GLU A 47 3.01 -2.03 -1.94
CA GLU A 47 2.73 -3.46 -1.84
C GLU A 47 1.28 -3.74 -1.41
N ARG A 48 0.72 -2.99 -0.45
CA ARG A 48 -0.68 -3.18 -0.05
C ARG A 48 -1.67 -2.79 -1.15
N THR A 49 -1.33 -1.79 -1.97
CA THR A 49 -2.15 -1.39 -3.12
C THR A 49 -2.14 -2.51 -4.17
N ALA A 50 -0.98 -3.10 -4.44
CA ALA A 50 -0.88 -4.27 -5.30
C ALA A 50 -1.66 -5.47 -4.76
N GLY A 51 -1.51 -5.80 -3.48
CA GLY A 51 -2.24 -6.89 -2.84
C GLY A 51 -3.76 -6.73 -2.89
N THR A 52 -4.27 -5.49 -2.76
CA THR A 52 -5.70 -5.22 -2.89
C THR A 52 -6.18 -5.44 -4.33
N THR A 53 -5.37 -5.06 -5.32
CA THR A 53 -5.67 -5.35 -6.74
C THR A 53 -5.65 -6.85 -7.03
N ALA A 54 -4.66 -7.59 -6.51
CA ALA A 54 -4.60 -9.04 -6.68
C ALA A 54 -5.84 -9.72 -6.09
N LEU A 55 -6.25 -9.35 -4.87
CA LEU A 55 -7.48 -9.84 -4.25
C LEU A 55 -8.72 -9.49 -5.10
N ALA A 56 -8.79 -8.27 -5.65
CA ALA A 56 -9.90 -7.88 -6.52
C ALA A 56 -9.92 -8.71 -7.83
N VAL A 57 -8.77 -9.01 -8.42
CA VAL A 57 -8.66 -9.91 -9.58
C VAL A 57 -9.16 -11.31 -9.22
N ASP A 58 -8.71 -11.87 -8.10
CA ASP A 58 -9.14 -13.20 -7.63
C ASP A 58 -10.65 -13.28 -7.41
N CYS A 59 -11.26 -12.22 -6.87
CA CYS A 59 -12.69 -12.20 -6.57
C CYS A 59 -13.58 -11.83 -7.76
N LEU A 60 -13.10 -11.02 -8.72
CA LEU A 60 -13.96 -10.34 -9.69
C LEU A 60 -13.61 -10.62 -11.16
N ALA A 61 -12.39 -11.09 -11.47
CA ALA A 61 -12.02 -11.35 -12.85
C ALA A 61 -12.63 -12.67 -13.38
N PRO A 62 -12.88 -12.77 -14.70
CA PRO A 62 -13.22 -14.06 -15.31
C PRO A 62 -12.14 -15.09 -15.04
N ARG A 63 -12.55 -16.30 -14.61
CA ARG A 63 -11.63 -17.40 -14.25
C ARG A 63 -10.73 -17.86 -15.41
N ASP A 64 -11.16 -17.57 -16.64
CA ASP A 64 -10.47 -17.90 -17.89
C ASP A 64 -9.73 -16.71 -18.49
N ALA A 65 -9.58 -15.59 -17.78
CA ALA A 65 -8.73 -14.49 -18.22
C ALA A 65 -7.30 -14.99 -18.52
N ARG A 66 -6.76 -14.59 -19.67
CA ARG A 66 -5.40 -14.96 -20.14
C ARG A 66 -4.54 -13.77 -20.52
N ARG A 67 -5.10 -12.56 -20.50
CA ARG A 67 -4.42 -11.33 -20.93
C ARG A 67 -4.58 -10.28 -19.86
N LEU A 68 -3.45 -9.78 -19.39
CA LEU A 68 -3.35 -8.66 -18.46
C LEU A 68 -2.83 -7.45 -19.21
N ALA A 69 -3.53 -6.32 -19.09
CA ALA A 69 -3.06 -5.04 -19.58
C ALA A 69 -2.59 -4.19 -18.40
N ILE A 70 -1.34 -3.71 -18.46
CA ILE A 70 -0.78 -2.77 -17.47
C ILE A 70 -0.66 -1.40 -18.14
N VAL A 71 -1.36 -0.40 -17.61
CA VAL A 71 -1.30 0.98 -18.08
C VAL A 71 -0.52 1.82 -17.07
N GLY A 72 0.72 2.17 -17.44
CA GLY A 72 1.68 2.87 -16.58
C GLY A 72 2.67 1.92 -15.91
N ALA A 73 3.96 2.11 -16.18
CA ALA A 73 5.06 1.24 -15.71
C ALA A 73 5.86 1.85 -14.54
N GLY A 74 5.20 2.66 -13.70
CA GLY A 74 5.79 3.16 -12.45
C GLY A 74 5.85 2.09 -11.37
N ALA A 75 6.39 2.43 -10.19
CA ALA A 75 6.58 1.50 -9.08
C ALA A 75 5.31 0.70 -8.70
N VAL A 76 4.14 1.35 -8.69
CA VAL A 76 2.85 0.70 -8.39
C VAL A 76 2.40 -0.24 -9.51
N GLY A 77 2.53 0.17 -10.78
CA GLY A 77 2.19 -0.67 -11.93
C GLY A 77 3.06 -1.93 -12.00
N LEU A 78 4.36 -1.79 -11.69
CA LEU A 78 5.26 -2.93 -11.57
C LEU A 78 4.92 -3.82 -10.36
N ALA A 79 4.39 -3.26 -9.27
CA ALA A 79 3.93 -4.05 -8.13
C ALA A 79 2.68 -4.86 -8.48
N HIS A 80 1.72 -4.28 -9.21
CA HIS A 80 0.55 -5.01 -9.73
C HIS A 80 0.92 -6.17 -10.67
N LEU A 81 2.09 -6.14 -11.30
CA LEU A 81 2.56 -7.25 -12.13
C LEU A 81 3.24 -8.36 -11.30
N ARG A 82 3.75 -8.04 -10.11
CA ARG A 82 4.43 -9.00 -9.23
C ARG A 82 3.46 -9.87 -8.41
N HIS A 83 2.30 -9.32 -8.07
CA HIS A 83 1.23 -9.99 -7.30
C HIS A 83 0.08 -10.35 -8.23
#